data_AF-A0A7C4N1P6-F1
#
_entry.id   AF-A0A7C4N1P6-F1
#
_cell.length_a   1.000
_cell.length_b   1.000
_cell.length_c   1.000
_cell.angle_alpha   90.00
_cell.angle_beta   90.00
_cell.angle_gamma   90.00
#
_symmetry.space_group_name_H-M   'P 1'
#
loop_
_entity.id
_entity.type
_entity.pdbx_description
1 polymer ?
#
loop_
_entity_poly.entity_id
_entity_poly.type
_entity_poly.pdbx_seq_one_letter_code
_entity_poly.pdbx_strand_id
1 'polypeptide(L)' 'MKKGRNPIYRKGERNPFCENYAVCLDEAIGKSWLFWDCSECEFKASRDPKMEITARTNDSMPYYEITIETSDDL' A
#
# COMPACT_ATOMS: atom_id res chain seq x y z
N MET A 1 -18.59 14.44 -15.59
CA MET A 1 -18.96 13.44 -14.56
C MET A 1 -17.66 12.95 -13.94
N LYS A 2 -17.37 13.25 -12.67
CA LYS A 2 -16.20 12.68 -11.98
C LYS A 2 -16.54 11.23 -11.68
N LYS A 3 -15.93 10.22 -12.32
CA LYS A 3 -16.25 8.83 -12.00
C LYS A 3 -15.75 8.57 -10.58
N GLY A 4 -16.72 8.40 -9.68
CA GLY A 4 -16.46 8.12 -8.28
C GLY A 4 -16.05 6.65 -8.08
N ARG A 5 -15.37 6.42 -6.94
CA ARG A 5 -15.34 5.19 -6.14
C ARG A 5 -15.78 3.92 -6.89
N ASN A 6 -14.80 3.08 -7.26
CA ASN A 6 -15.05 1.74 -7.80
C ASN A 6 -14.01 0.73 -7.26
N PRO A 7 -13.98 0.42 -5.96
CA PRO A 7 -13.27 -0.76 -5.50
C PRO A 7 -13.99 -2.00 -6.03
N ILE A 8 -13.29 -2.86 -6.78
CA ILE A 8 -13.88 -4.07 -7.36
C ILE A 8 -13.52 -5.25 -6.48
N TYR A 9 -14.51 -6.03 -6.04
CA TYR A 9 -14.28 -7.28 -5.31
C TYR A 9 -13.80 -8.40 -6.22
N ARG A 10 -12.55 -8.27 -6.67
CA ARG A 10 -11.85 -9.24 -7.50
C ARG A 10 -10.41 -9.30 -7.04
N LYS A 11 -9.80 -10.48 -7.18
CA LYS A 11 -8.38 -10.65 -6.92
C LYS A 11 -7.61 -9.89 -8.01
N GLY A 12 -6.84 -8.89 -7.61
CA GLY A 12 -6.11 -8.03 -8.52
C GLY A 12 -5.17 -7.08 -7.79
N GLU A 13 -4.77 -6.01 -8.46
CA GLU A 13 -3.76 -5.08 -7.94
C GLU A 13 -4.41 -3.85 -7.30
N ARG A 14 -3.95 -3.55 -6.08
CA ARG A 14 -4.28 -2.31 -5.39
C ARG A 14 -3.43 -1.20 -5.97
N ASN A 15 -4.02 0.00 -6.11
CA ASN A 15 -3.28 1.19 -6.51
C ASN A 15 -3.22 2.19 -5.35
N PRO A 16 -2.13 2.23 -4.56
CA PRO A 16 -1.95 3.19 -3.47
C PRO A 16 -1.95 4.66 -3.93
N PHE A 17 -1.67 4.93 -5.21
CA PHE A 17 -1.66 6.29 -5.78
C PHE A 17 -3.05 6.76 -6.22
N CYS A 18 -4.09 5.94 -6.04
CA CYS A 18 -5.45 6.35 -6.30
C CYS A 18 -5.84 7.47 -5.30
N GLU A 19 -6.31 8.62 -5.80
CA GLU A 19 -6.80 9.72 -4.95
C GLU A 19 -7.93 9.28 -4.00
N ASN A 20 -8.67 8.24 -4.40
CA ASN A 20 -9.76 7.67 -3.61
C ASN A 20 -9.37 6.38 -2.88
N TYR A 21 -8.07 6.08 -2.71
CA TYR A 21 -7.61 4.82 -2.12
C TYR A 21 -8.15 4.59 -0.72
N ALA A 22 -8.10 5.60 0.15
CA ALA A 22 -8.59 5.50 1.52
C ALA A 22 -10.07 5.10 1.56
N VAL A 23 -10.89 5.72 0.71
CA VAL A 23 -12.32 5.42 0.64
C VAL A 23 -12.58 4.01 0.10
N CYS A 24 -11.80 3.56 -0.90
CA CYS A 24 -11.86 2.19 -1.41
C CYS A 24 -11.46 1.15 -0.35
N LEU A 25 -10.47 1.48 0.49
CA LEU A 25 -10.01 0.65 1.61
C LEU A 25 -11.11 0.54 2.68
N ASP A 26 -11.73 1.66 3.07
CA ASP A 26 -12.82 1.66 4.06
C ASP A 26 -13.99 0.80 3.59
N GLU A 27 -14.37 0.89 2.32
CA GLU A 27 -15.44 0.06 1.74
C GLU A 27 -15.08 -1.44 1.73
N ALA A 28 -13.84 -1.76 1.37
CA ALA A 28 -13.36 -3.14 1.39
C ALA A 28 -13.34 -3.73 2.80
N ILE A 29 -12.89 -2.94 3.80
CA ILE A 29 -12.92 -3.34 5.22
C ILE A 29 -14.36 -3.53 5.69
N GLY A 30 -15.25 -2.57 5.41
CA GLY A 30 -16.66 -2.64 5.82
C GLY A 30 -17.38 -3.85 5.24
N LYS A 31 -16.97 -4.32 4.05
CA LYS A 31 -17.50 -5.53 3.41
C LYS A 31 -16.69 -6.80 3.70
N SER A 32 -15.67 -6.72 4.56
CA SER A 32 -14.77 -7.84 4.88
C SER A 32 -14.15 -8.50 3.64
N TRP A 33 -13.80 -7.69 2.64
CA TRP A 33 -13.16 -8.16 1.42
C TRP A 33 -11.70 -8.55 1.68
N LEU A 34 -11.38 -9.83 1.44
CA LEU A 34 -10.00 -10.36 1.51
C LEU A 34 -9.06 -9.72 0.48
N PHE A 35 -9.61 -9.26 -0.64
CA PHE A 35 -8.89 -8.62 -1.73
C PHE A 35 -9.84 -7.66 -2.44
N TRP A 36 -9.29 -6.60 -3.01
CA TRP A 36 -9.98 -5.79 -4.00
C TRP A 36 -8.99 -5.33 -5.05
N ASP A 37 -9.53 -4.96 -6.19
CA ASP A 37 -8.79 -4.59 -7.36
C ASP A 37 -9.12 -3.15 -7.77
N CYS A 38 -8.10 -2.46 -8.28
CA CYS A 38 -8.20 -1.11 -8.82
C CYS A 38 -7.99 -1.07 -10.35
N SER A 39 -8.15 -2.21 -11.06
CA SER A 39 -7.83 -2.28 -12.50
C SER A 39 -8.71 -1.43 -13.40
N GLU A 40 -9.97 -1.19 -13.00
CA GLU A 40 -10.92 -0.33 -13.71
C GLU A 40 -11.00 1.09 -13.10
N CYS A 41 -10.10 1.42 -12.17
CA CYS A 41 -10.05 2.76 -11.59
C CYS A 41 -9.53 3.76 -12.63
N GLU A 42 -10.25 4.86 -12.84
CA GLU A 42 -9.78 5.95 -13.71
C GLU A 42 -8.49 6.60 -13.21
N PHE A 43 -8.26 6.52 -11.90
CA PHE A 43 -7.04 7.00 -11.25
C PHE A 43 -5.93 5.94 -11.21
N LYS A 44 -6.05 4.86 -12.01
CA LYS A 44 -4.94 3.92 -12.26
C LYS A 44 -3.83 4.65 -13.00
N ALA A 45 -3.07 5.45 -12.27
CA ALA A 45 -1.89 6.12 -12.76
C ALA A 45 -0.94 5.03 -13.27
N SER A 46 -0.47 5.17 -14.51
CA SER A 46 0.59 4.35 -15.10
C SER A 46 1.95 4.66 -14.46
N ARG A 47 2.00 4.86 -13.14
CA ARG A 47 3.23 5.01 -12.40
C ARG A 47 3.82 3.62 -12.29
N ASP A 48 4.77 3.34 -13.18
CA ASP A 48 5.54 2.10 -13.15
C ASP A 48 6.19 1.98 -11.76
N PRO A 49 5.82 0.97 -10.93
CA PRO A 49 6.41 0.79 -9.61
C PRO A 49 7.93 0.61 -9.67
N LYS A 50 8.51 0.29 -10.84
CA LYS A 50 9.98 0.28 -11.03
C LYS A 50 10.63 1.66 -11.01
N MET A 51 9.92 2.74 -11.35
CA MET A 51 10.54 4.07 -11.44
C MET A 51 10.76 4.74 -10.08
N GLU A 52 10.00 4.36 -9.04
CA GLU A 52 10.09 5.02 -7.73
C GLU A 52 11.21 4.46 -6.83
N ILE A 53 11.66 3.22 -7.08
CA ILE A 53 12.79 2.61 -6.35
C ILE A 53 14.13 3.29 -6.69
N THR A 54 14.22 4.00 -7.82
CA THR A 54 15.40 4.78 -8.20
C THR A 54 15.47 6.19 -7.61
N ALA A 55 14.46 6.63 -6.85
CA ALA A 55 14.45 7.95 -6.23
C ALA A 55 15.07 7.91 -4.82
N ARG A 56 16.41 7.95 -4.79
CA ARG A 56 17.26 8.41 -3.67
C ARG A 56 17.44 7.45 -2.49
N THR A 57 18.20 6.38 -2.70
CA THR A 57 19.09 5.84 -1.66
C THR A 57 20.23 6.82 -1.41
N ASN A 58 20.03 7.76 -0.49
CA ASN A 58 21.15 8.42 0.19
C ASN A 58 20.84 8.70 1.67
N ASP A 59 19.95 7.91 2.27
CA ASP A 59 19.80 7.91 3.72
C ASP A 59 20.92 7.06 4.30
N SER A 60 21.88 7.73 4.94
CA SER A 60 22.78 7.08 5.89
C SER A 60 21.93 6.58 7.06
N MET A 61 21.37 5.38 6.95
CA MET A 61 20.65 4.72 8.03
C MET A 61 21.68 4.37 9.13
N PRO A 62 21.66 5.03 10.30
CA PRO A 62 22.52 4.64 11.40
C PRO A 62 21.99 3.32 11.96
N TYR A 63 22.77 2.25 11.80
CA TYR A 63 22.51 0.98 12.48
C TYR A 63 22.79 1.16 13.97
N TYR A 64 21.74 1.09 14.78
CA TYR A 64 21.87 0.96 16.23
C TYR A 64 21.90 -0.52 16.60
N GLU A 65 22.95 -0.92 17.31
CA GLU A 65 23.10 -2.28 17.80
C GLU A 65 22.22 -2.45 19.05
N ILE A 66 21.16 -3.25 18.94
CA ILE A 66 20.29 -3.57 20.07
C ILE A 66 20.94 -4.75 20.79
N THR A 67 21.51 -4.51 21.98
CA THR A 67 21.94 -5.57 22.87
C THR A 67 20.71 -6.26 23.45
N ILE A 68 20.45 -7.49 23.02
CA ILE A 68 19.41 -8.32 23.62
C ILE A 68 20.00 -8.89 24.91
N GLU A 69 19.71 -8.26 26.04
CA GLU A 69 19.95 -8.87 27.34
C GLU A 69 18.89 -9.96 27.54
N THR A 70 19.28 -11.21 27.29
CA THR A 70 18.50 -12.37 27.72
C THR A 70 18.67 -12.49 29.23
N SER A 71 17.68 -12.02 29.98
CA SER A 71 17.50 -12.39 31.38
C SER A 71 17.12 -13.88 31.44
N ASP A 72 18.13 -14.74 31.47
CA ASP A 72 17.98 -16.12 31.95
C ASP A 72 17.81 -16.06 33.48
N ASP A 73 16.59 -15.79 33.93
CA ASP A 73 16.18 -16.06 35.31
C ASP A 73 15.92 -17.57 35.42
N LEU A 74 16.89 -18.28 36.01
CA LEU A 74 16.82 -19.68 36.39
C LEU A 74 16.54 -19.79 37.90
#